data_AF-X0ZW15-F1
#
_entry.id   AF-X0ZW15-F1
#
_cell.length_a   1.000
_cell.length_b   1.000
_cell.length_c   1.000
_cell.angle_alpha   90.00
_cell.angle_beta   90.00
_cell.angle_gamma   90.00
#
_symmetry.space_group_name_H-M   'P 1'
#
loop_
_entity.id
_entity.type
_entity.pdbx_description
1 polymer ?
#
loop_
_entity_poly.entity_id
_entity_poly.type
_entity_poly.pdbx_seq_one_letter_code
_entity_poly.pdbx_strand_id
1 'polypeptide(L)'
;SKRHGESTYLKGVASAYPSIFLLAILAVAFFFRVYGIDFGLPYIYHPDEPSIVKRALSMLRTGDFSPHWFEWPSLYTYIQALVYFVRYLYSAGQAIGFGDVQVAGFYLWGRFTTAVLGTMSVGLTYWVGKKVFDRRVGLLGALFLAFSLLHVEDSHYITPDVPTAFFALITFLISLSILEKGETK
;
A
#
# COMPACT_ATOMS: atom_id res chain seq x y z
N SER A 1 1.05 7.95 48.87
CA SER A 1 0.17 7.37 47.83
C SER A 1 0.19 8.12 46.50
N LYS A 2 0.24 9.47 46.44
CA LYS A 2 0.15 10.25 45.18
C LYS A 2 1.28 10.08 44.14
N ARG A 3 2.48 9.60 44.51
CA ARG A 3 3.64 9.47 43.60
C ARG A 3 3.55 8.33 42.56
N HIS A 4 2.65 7.36 42.74
CA HIS A 4 2.51 6.22 41.81
C HIS A 4 1.65 6.55 40.56
N GLY A 5 0.76 7.55 40.67
CA GLY A 5 -0.10 7.99 39.56
C GLY A 5 0.67 8.77 38.49
N GLU A 6 1.48 9.76 38.90
CA GLU A 6 2.21 10.64 37.97
C GLU A 6 3.21 9.86 37.08
N SER A 7 3.88 8.84 37.62
CA SER A 7 4.82 8.00 36.87
C SER A 7 4.14 7.20 35.74
N THR A 8 2.90 6.76 35.95
CA THR A 8 2.12 5.99 34.97
C THR A 8 1.58 6.89 33.86
N TYR A 9 1.11 8.10 34.21
CA TYR A 9 0.67 9.11 33.24
C TYR A 9 1.81 9.57 32.34
N LEU A 10 3.00 9.84 32.89
CA LEU A 10 4.17 10.25 32.11
C LEU A 10 4.66 9.14 31.16
N LYS A 11 4.57 7.86 31.57
CA LYS A 11 4.87 6.72 30.68
C LYS A 11 3.86 6.55 29.55
N GLY A 12 2.56 6.74 29.83
CA GLY A 12 1.50 6.66 28.82
C GLY A 12 1.62 7.75 27.76
N VAL A 13 1.95 8.97 28.18
CA VAL A 13 2.19 10.11 27.28
C VAL A 13 3.49 9.93 26.50
N ALA A 14 4.59 9.48 27.13
CA ALA A 14 5.86 9.18 26.47
C ALA A 14 5.76 8.05 25.42
N SER A 15 4.85 7.10 25.65
CA SER A 15 4.49 6.02 24.72
C SER A 15 3.69 6.51 23.50
N ALA A 16 2.94 7.61 23.63
CA ALA A 16 2.05 8.11 22.59
C ALA A 16 2.78 8.93 21.50
N TYR A 17 3.83 9.68 21.85
CA TYR A 17 4.51 10.55 20.89
C TYR A 17 5.02 9.85 19.63
N PRO A 18 5.76 8.71 19.72
CA PRO A 18 6.26 8.04 18.52
C PRO A 18 5.14 7.57 17.60
N SER A 19 4.00 7.19 18.18
CA SER A 19 2.81 6.75 17.45
C SER A 19 2.12 7.91 16.73
N ILE A 20 2.05 9.10 17.34
CA ILE A 20 1.50 10.31 16.70
C ILE A 20 2.39 10.76 15.54
N PHE A 21 3.71 10.76 15.73
CA PHE A 21 4.66 11.10 14.66
C PHE A 21 4.55 10.12 13.49
N LEU A 22 4.50 8.82 13.77
CA LEU A 22 4.31 7.83 12.72
C LEU A 22 2.98 8.03 11.99
N LEU A 23 1.88 8.26 12.72
CA LEU A 23 0.57 8.52 12.12
C LEU A 23 0.62 9.75 11.20
N ALA A 24 1.29 10.83 11.63
CA ALA A 24 1.48 12.03 10.82
C ALA A 24 2.29 11.72 9.56
N ILE A 25 3.39 10.97 9.66
CA ILE A 25 4.20 10.53 8.51
C ILE A 25 3.35 9.71 7.54
N LEU A 26 2.56 8.75 8.04
CA LEU A 26 1.69 7.92 7.21
C LEU A 26 0.59 8.74 6.53
N ALA A 27 -0.01 9.71 7.23
CA ALA A 27 -1.01 10.59 6.66
C ALA A 27 -0.43 11.45 5.53
N VAL A 28 0.77 12.01 5.72
CA VAL A 28 1.49 12.77 4.69
C VAL A 28 1.90 11.88 3.53
N ALA A 29 2.43 10.69 3.81
CA ALA A 29 2.81 9.71 2.80
C ALA A 29 1.62 9.28 1.93
N PHE A 30 0.46 9.04 2.55
CA PHE A 30 -0.78 8.72 1.87
C PHE A 30 -1.28 9.89 1.04
N PHE A 31 -1.28 11.10 1.60
CA PHE A 31 -1.68 12.30 0.89
C PHE A 31 -0.89 12.47 -0.41
N PHE A 32 0.44 12.36 -0.38
CA PHE A 32 1.24 12.50 -1.59
C PHE A 32 1.05 11.39 -2.61
N ARG A 33 0.59 10.20 -2.21
CA ARG A 33 0.35 9.06 -3.14
C ARG A 33 -1.05 9.07 -3.75
N VAL A 34 -1.97 9.82 -3.13
CA VAL A 34 -3.36 9.96 -3.62
C VAL A 34 -3.57 11.31 -4.30
N TYR A 35 -2.79 12.32 -3.94
CA TYR A 35 -2.86 13.64 -4.55
C TYR A 35 -2.48 13.57 -6.03
N GLY A 36 -3.41 13.92 -6.91
CA GLY A 36 -3.21 13.87 -8.35
C GLY A 36 -3.25 12.46 -8.95
N ILE A 37 -3.78 11.46 -8.25
CA ILE A 37 -3.88 10.07 -8.72
C ILE A 37 -4.71 9.89 -10.01
N ASP A 38 -5.55 10.87 -10.32
CA ASP A 38 -6.32 11.00 -11.54
C ASP A 38 -5.50 11.55 -12.73
N PHE A 39 -4.20 11.81 -12.53
CA PHE A 39 -3.32 12.37 -13.55
C PHE A 39 -3.46 11.64 -14.89
N GLY A 40 -3.61 12.45 -15.93
CA GLY A 40 -3.73 12.01 -17.29
C GLY A 40 -5.11 11.47 -17.69
N LEU A 41 -5.96 11.05 -16.76
CA LEU A 41 -7.28 10.52 -17.12
C LEU A 41 -8.13 11.58 -17.86
N PRO A 42 -8.90 11.17 -18.88
CA PRO A 42 -9.17 9.79 -19.32
C PRO A 42 -8.09 9.18 -20.23
N TYR A 43 -7.04 9.93 -20.59
CA TYR A 43 -5.94 9.43 -21.40
C TYR A 43 -4.96 8.61 -20.55
N ILE A 44 -4.63 7.41 -21.00
CA ILE A 44 -3.72 6.53 -20.28
C ILE A 44 -2.31 6.77 -20.84
N TYR A 45 -1.47 7.45 -20.08
CA TYR A 45 -0.12 7.83 -20.51
C TYR A 45 0.94 6.79 -20.17
N HIS A 46 0.73 5.97 -19.14
CA HIS A 46 1.69 4.94 -18.77
C HIS A 46 1.46 3.66 -19.58
N PRO A 47 2.45 3.17 -20.35
CA PRO A 47 2.27 2.05 -21.26
C PRO A 47 1.98 0.72 -20.56
N ASP A 48 2.42 0.55 -19.31
CA ASP A 48 2.33 -0.72 -18.60
C ASP A 48 1.01 -0.94 -17.83
N GLU A 49 0.31 0.13 -17.43
CA GLU A 49 -0.94 0.01 -16.65
C GLU A 49 -2.02 -0.79 -17.41
N PRO A 50 -2.24 -0.56 -18.72
CA PRO A 50 -3.20 -1.35 -19.50
C PRO A 50 -2.94 -2.85 -19.45
N SER A 51 -1.68 -3.28 -19.30
CA SER A 51 -1.34 -4.71 -19.26
C SER A 51 -1.96 -5.41 -18.05
N ILE A 52 -1.91 -4.79 -16.87
CA ILE A 52 -2.50 -5.36 -15.66
C ILE A 52 -4.01 -5.15 -15.66
N VAL A 53 -4.48 -3.94 -16.04
CA VAL A 53 -5.91 -3.61 -16.03
C VAL A 53 -6.70 -4.51 -16.98
N LYS A 54 -6.24 -4.69 -18.21
CA LYS A 54 -6.95 -5.53 -19.21
C LYS A 54 -7.02 -6.99 -18.77
N ARG A 55 -5.97 -7.51 -18.13
CA ARG A 55 -5.94 -8.90 -17.65
C ARG A 55 -6.88 -9.12 -16.48
N ALA A 56 -6.83 -8.23 -15.48
CA ALA A 56 -7.77 -8.25 -14.37
C ALA A 56 -9.23 -8.15 -14.84
N LEU A 57 -9.53 -7.24 -15.79
CA LEU A 57 -10.87 -7.15 -16.39
C LEU A 57 -11.23 -8.38 -17.23
N SER A 58 -10.28 -8.98 -17.94
CA SER A 58 -10.50 -10.21 -18.70
C SER A 58 -10.93 -11.34 -17.78
N MET A 59 -10.24 -11.54 -16.64
CA MET A 59 -10.60 -12.57 -15.65
C MET A 59 -12.05 -12.43 -15.20
N LEU A 60 -12.51 -11.19 -14.94
CA LEU A 60 -13.88 -10.91 -14.52
C LEU A 60 -14.91 -11.12 -15.64
N ARG A 61 -14.52 -10.90 -16.92
CA ARG A 61 -15.42 -11.04 -18.07
C ARG A 61 -15.56 -12.48 -18.54
N THR A 62 -14.46 -13.24 -18.55
CA THR A 62 -14.43 -14.61 -19.08
C THR A 62 -14.65 -15.66 -18.01
N GLY A 63 -14.45 -15.32 -16.73
CA GLY A 63 -14.41 -16.29 -15.63
C GLY A 63 -13.14 -17.14 -15.60
N ASP A 64 -12.19 -16.89 -16.51
CA ASP A 64 -10.88 -17.55 -16.55
C ASP A 64 -9.89 -16.78 -15.67
N PHE A 65 -9.58 -17.35 -14.51
CA PHE A 65 -8.65 -16.76 -13.55
C PHE A 65 -7.17 -17.03 -13.86
N SER A 66 -6.84 -17.59 -15.02
CA SER A 66 -5.46 -17.65 -15.49
C SER A 66 -5.05 -16.29 -16.11
N PRO A 67 -3.95 -15.66 -15.68
CA PRO A 67 -3.46 -14.42 -16.30
C PRO A 67 -2.97 -14.60 -17.73
N HIS A 68 -2.66 -15.85 -18.13
CA HIS A 68 -2.03 -16.24 -19.40
C HIS A 68 -0.77 -15.44 -19.75
N TRP A 69 -0.19 -14.77 -18.76
CA TRP A 69 0.95 -13.90 -18.87
C TRP A 69 1.68 -13.89 -17.52
N PHE A 70 2.82 -14.55 -17.49
CA PHE A 70 3.59 -14.84 -16.27
C PHE A 70 4.95 -14.15 -16.27
N GLU A 71 5.13 -13.10 -17.09
CA GLU A 71 6.34 -12.27 -17.07
C GLU A 71 6.43 -11.45 -15.77
N TRP A 72 5.29 -11.11 -15.17
CA TRP A 72 5.21 -10.41 -13.89
C TRP A 72 4.51 -11.25 -12.82
N PRO A 73 4.75 -10.95 -11.52
CA PRO A 73 4.05 -11.59 -10.42
C PRO A 73 2.52 -11.48 -10.56
N SER A 74 1.85 -12.63 -10.61
CA SER A 74 0.41 -12.70 -10.87
C SER A 74 -0.46 -12.24 -9.69
N LEU A 75 0.07 -12.29 -8.46
CA LEU A 75 -0.65 -11.90 -7.24
C LEU A 75 -1.22 -10.49 -7.33
N TYR A 76 -0.45 -9.54 -7.86
CA TYR A 76 -0.93 -8.17 -7.99
C TYR A 76 -2.09 -8.05 -8.99
N THR A 77 -2.06 -8.82 -10.08
CA THR A 77 -3.18 -8.89 -11.04
C THR A 77 -4.43 -9.46 -10.37
N TYR A 78 -4.30 -10.47 -9.50
CA TYR A 78 -5.42 -11.00 -8.73
C TYR A 78 -6.00 -10.00 -7.73
N ILE A 79 -5.15 -9.23 -7.04
CA ILE A 79 -5.59 -8.14 -6.16
C ILE A 79 -6.38 -7.11 -6.97
N GLN A 80 -5.88 -6.70 -8.13
CA GLN A 80 -6.58 -5.76 -9.01
C GLN A 80 -7.92 -6.32 -9.52
N ALA A 81 -7.98 -7.61 -9.89
CA ALA A 81 -9.24 -8.25 -10.28
C ALA A 81 -10.28 -8.20 -9.16
N LEU A 82 -9.87 -8.47 -7.91
CA LEU A 82 -10.77 -8.35 -6.76
C LEU A 82 -11.24 -6.90 -6.55
N VAL A 83 -10.34 -5.92 -6.65
CA VAL A 83 -10.67 -4.49 -6.53
C VAL A 83 -11.66 -4.06 -7.60
N TYR A 84 -11.49 -4.50 -8.85
CA TYR A 84 -12.38 -4.18 -9.96
C TYR A 84 -13.74 -4.86 -9.82
N PHE A 85 -13.77 -6.07 -9.25
CA PHE A 85 -15.02 -6.74 -8.90
C PHE A 85 -15.80 -5.93 -7.85
N VAL A 86 -15.14 -5.47 -6.78
CA VAL A 86 -15.76 -4.61 -5.77
C VAL A 86 -16.25 -3.29 -6.38
N ARG A 87 -15.44 -2.66 -7.23
CA ARG A 87 -15.82 -1.45 -7.97
C ARG A 87 -17.06 -1.67 -8.84
N TYR A 88 -17.16 -2.84 -9.47
CA TYR A 88 -18.32 -3.21 -10.26
C TYR A 88 -19.58 -3.34 -9.41
N LEU A 89 -19.52 -4.08 -8.29
CA LEU A 89 -20.64 -4.21 -7.36
C LEU A 89 -21.12 -2.84 -6.85
N TYR A 90 -20.18 -1.94 -6.56
CA TYR A 90 -20.48 -0.58 -6.15
C TYR A 90 -21.22 0.24 -7.24
N SER A 91 -20.85 0.09 -8.52
CA SER A 91 -21.62 0.71 -9.62
C SER A 91 -22.99 0.06 -9.84
N ALA A 92 -23.09 -1.27 -9.73
CA ALA A 92 -24.34 -1.97 -9.89
C ALA A 92 -25.37 -1.53 -8.84
N GLY A 93 -24.92 -1.29 -7.60
CA GLY A 93 -25.74 -0.70 -6.53
C GLY A 93 -26.22 0.74 -6.81
N GLN A 94 -25.58 1.44 -7.75
CA GLN A 94 -25.99 2.77 -8.24
C GLN A 94 -26.81 2.70 -9.53
N ALA A 95 -27.26 1.51 -9.93
CA ALA A 95 -27.96 1.26 -11.20
C ALA A 95 -27.15 1.62 -12.46
N ILE A 96 -25.81 1.66 -12.36
CA ILE A 96 -24.91 1.84 -13.49
C ILE A 96 -24.55 0.44 -14.03
N GLY A 97 -24.93 0.16 -15.29
CA GLY A 97 -24.64 -1.12 -15.94
C GLY A 97 -23.15 -1.32 -16.20
N PHE A 98 -22.70 -2.58 -16.34
CA PHE A 98 -21.29 -2.92 -16.60
C PHE A 98 -20.71 -2.20 -17.84
N GLY A 99 -21.53 -2.01 -18.88
CA GLY A 99 -21.15 -1.31 -20.11
C GLY A 99 -20.97 0.21 -19.96
N ASP A 100 -21.55 0.79 -18.91
CA ASP A 100 -21.53 2.24 -18.63
C ASP A 100 -20.46 2.61 -17.59
N VAL A 101 -19.77 1.62 -17.01
CA VAL A 101 -18.68 1.87 -16.06
C VAL A 101 -17.50 2.48 -16.82
N GLN A 102 -17.26 3.77 -16.58
CA GLN A 102 -16.15 4.49 -17.18
C GLN A 102 -14.82 3.79 -16.88
N VAL A 103 -14.04 3.51 -17.93
CA VAL A 103 -12.73 2.86 -17.84
C VAL A 103 -11.81 3.59 -16.86
N ALA A 104 -11.85 4.93 -16.85
CA ALA A 104 -11.12 5.79 -15.91
C ALA A 104 -11.34 5.42 -14.43
N GLY A 105 -12.55 4.96 -14.07
CA GLY A 105 -12.86 4.55 -12.70
C GLY A 105 -12.08 3.31 -12.24
N PHE A 106 -11.79 2.37 -13.15
CA PHE A 106 -10.98 1.19 -12.83
C PHE A 106 -9.50 1.58 -12.62
N TYR A 107 -8.98 2.49 -13.44
CA TYR A 107 -7.62 3.01 -13.25
C TYR A 107 -7.49 3.74 -11.91
N LEU A 108 -8.46 4.58 -11.56
CA LEU A 108 -8.44 5.29 -10.27
C LEU A 108 -8.40 4.34 -9.07
N TRP A 109 -9.26 3.31 -9.06
CA TRP A 109 -9.29 2.30 -7.99
C TRP A 109 -8.03 1.43 -7.99
N GLY A 110 -7.49 1.14 -9.18
CA GLY A 110 -6.26 0.37 -9.31
C GLY A 110 -5.05 1.12 -8.76
N ARG A 111 -4.88 2.40 -9.16
CA ARG A 111 -3.82 3.26 -8.64
C ARG A 111 -3.98 3.49 -7.14
N PHE A 112 -5.22 3.68 -6.66
CA PHE A 112 -5.49 3.82 -5.23
C PHE A 112 -5.01 2.61 -4.43
N THR A 113 -5.15 1.41 -5.00
CA THR A 113 -4.62 0.18 -4.41
C THR A 113 -3.09 0.22 -4.31
N THR A 114 -2.38 0.63 -5.37
CA THR A 114 -0.92 0.83 -5.32
C THR A 114 -0.53 1.87 -4.26
N ALA A 115 -1.25 3.00 -4.20
CA ALA A 115 -1.00 4.08 -3.25
C ALA A 115 -1.15 3.62 -1.79
N VAL A 116 -2.17 2.79 -1.50
CA VAL A 116 -2.36 2.16 -0.18
C VAL A 116 -1.19 1.23 0.14
N LEU A 117 -0.81 0.33 -0.77
CA LEU A 117 0.32 -0.58 -0.56
C LEU A 117 1.62 0.19 -0.35
N GLY A 118 1.86 1.25 -1.12
CA GLY A 118 3.04 2.10 -0.98
C GLY A 118 3.06 2.88 0.33
N THR A 119 1.91 3.30 0.85
CA THR A 119 1.79 3.90 2.18
C THR A 119 2.06 2.88 3.28
N MET A 120 1.55 1.66 3.13
CA MET A 120 1.82 0.58 4.08
C MET A 120 3.31 0.22 4.10
N SER A 121 4.01 0.26 2.96
CA SER A 121 5.47 0.10 2.89
C SER A 121 6.20 1.10 3.78
N VAL A 122 5.79 2.38 3.81
CA VAL A 122 6.33 3.38 4.73
C VAL A 122 6.19 2.94 6.20
N GLY A 123 5.02 2.41 6.56
CA GLY A 123 4.77 1.86 7.89
C GLY A 123 5.65 0.66 8.20
N LEU A 124 5.81 -0.27 7.26
CA LEU A 124 6.69 -1.43 7.43
C LEU A 124 8.16 -1.01 7.58
N THR A 125 8.62 -0.02 6.84
CA THR A 125 9.98 0.53 6.99
C THR A 125 10.23 1.07 8.40
N TYR A 126 9.25 1.73 9.03
CA TYR A 126 9.34 2.11 10.44
C TYR A 126 9.55 0.88 11.34
N TRP A 127 8.76 -0.18 11.14
CA TRP A 127 8.87 -1.38 11.94
C TRP A 127 10.20 -2.10 11.74
N VAL A 128 10.73 -2.12 10.51
CA VAL A 128 12.05 -2.68 10.20
C VAL A 128 13.13 -1.90 10.95
N GLY A 129 13.18 -0.58 10.77
CA GLY A 129 14.20 0.26 11.41
C GLY A 129 14.12 0.22 12.93
N LYS A 130 12.90 0.19 13.50
CA LYS A 130 12.67 0.03 14.94
C LYS A 130 13.20 -1.30 15.48
N LYS A 131 13.07 -2.37 14.70
CA LYS A 131 13.42 -3.73 15.12
C LYS A 131 14.93 -3.99 15.00
N VAL A 132 15.55 -3.52 13.92
CA VAL A 132 16.99 -3.67 13.70
C VAL A 132 17.81 -2.72 14.58
N PHE A 133 17.29 -1.51 14.83
CA PHE A 133 17.99 -0.48 15.60
C PHE A 133 17.10 0.05 16.73
N ASP A 134 16.48 1.22 16.54
CA ASP A 134 15.64 1.87 17.54
C ASP A 134 14.48 2.66 16.89
N ARG A 135 13.60 3.18 17.74
CA ARG A 135 12.41 3.94 17.30
C ARG A 135 12.74 5.18 16.47
N ARG A 136 13.85 5.87 16.74
CA ARG A 136 14.25 7.08 16.00
C ARG A 136 14.70 6.70 14.60
N VAL A 137 15.49 5.65 14.46
CA VAL A 137 15.92 5.12 13.16
C VAL A 137 14.71 4.65 12.35
N GLY A 138 13.75 3.98 12.98
CA GLY A 138 12.47 3.63 12.34
C GLY A 138 11.72 4.87 11.82
N LEU A 139 11.58 5.93 12.64
CA LEU A 139 10.89 7.15 12.23
C LEU A 139 11.61 7.86 11.08
N LEU A 140 12.94 7.95 11.12
CA LEU A 140 13.74 8.52 10.04
C LEU A 140 13.62 7.70 8.75
N GLY A 141 13.65 6.37 8.84
CA GLY A 141 13.45 5.49 7.69
C GLY A 141 12.09 5.67 7.03
N ALA A 142 11.02 5.73 7.84
CA ALA A 142 9.68 6.02 7.33
C ALA A 142 9.58 7.43 6.72
N LEU A 143 10.20 8.43 7.35
CA LEU A 143 10.24 9.78 6.79
C LEU A 143 10.93 9.80 5.41
N PHE A 144 12.10 9.17 5.28
CA PHE A 144 12.80 9.11 4.00
C PHE A 144 12.01 8.38 2.93
N LEU A 145 11.35 7.26 3.25
CA LEU A 145 10.52 6.56 2.27
C LEU A 145 9.22 7.31 1.93
N ALA A 146 8.66 8.05 2.89
CA ALA A 146 7.47 8.88 2.67
C ALA A 146 7.72 9.95 1.59
N PHE A 147 8.91 10.57 1.60
CA PHE A 147 9.34 11.63 0.69
C PHE A 147 10.22 11.15 -0.48
N SER A 148 10.44 9.84 -0.63
CA SER A 148 11.17 9.28 -1.77
C SER A 148 10.35 9.51 -3.05
N LEU A 149 10.80 10.43 -3.90
CA LEU A 149 10.09 10.80 -5.13
C LEU A 149 9.83 9.60 -6.04
N LEU A 150 10.83 8.73 -6.21
CA LEU A 150 10.70 7.50 -7.00
C LEU A 150 9.58 6.61 -6.45
N HIS A 151 9.59 6.34 -5.14
CA HIS A 151 8.57 5.48 -4.55
C HIS A 151 7.18 6.13 -4.58
N VAL A 152 7.10 7.46 -4.46
CA VAL A 152 5.83 8.19 -4.60
C VAL A 152 5.32 8.08 -6.02
N GLU A 153 6.16 8.32 -7.02
CA GLU A 153 5.84 8.18 -8.45
C GLU A 153 5.37 6.74 -8.78
N ASP A 154 6.13 5.73 -8.40
CA ASP A 154 5.76 4.33 -8.64
C ASP A 154 4.44 3.95 -7.94
N SER A 155 4.10 4.62 -6.83
CA SER A 155 2.82 4.40 -6.12
C SER A 155 1.61 4.95 -6.88
N HIS A 156 1.82 5.77 -7.91
CA HIS A 156 0.76 6.31 -8.77
C HIS A 156 0.46 5.42 -9.97
N TYR A 157 1.28 4.41 -10.24
CA TYR A 157 1.09 3.52 -11.38
C TYR A 157 0.52 2.15 -10.96
N ILE A 158 -0.24 1.54 -11.85
CA ILE A 158 -0.67 0.14 -11.71
C ILE A 158 0.46 -0.77 -12.21
N THR A 159 1.55 -0.85 -11.44
CA THR A 159 2.72 -1.70 -11.73
C THR A 159 3.06 -2.60 -10.52
N PRO A 160 3.80 -3.71 -10.71
CA PRO A 160 4.11 -4.64 -9.64
C PRO A 160 5.24 -4.18 -8.70
N ASP A 161 5.92 -3.07 -8.99
CA ASP A 161 7.12 -2.63 -8.26
C ASP A 161 6.84 -2.35 -6.78
N VAL A 162 5.88 -1.46 -6.50
CA VAL A 162 5.46 -1.12 -5.13
C VAL A 162 4.86 -2.30 -4.38
N PRO A 163 3.93 -3.10 -4.96
CA PRO A 163 3.47 -4.34 -4.34
C PRO A 163 4.59 -5.31 -4.00
N THR A 164 5.59 -5.45 -4.88
CA THR A 164 6.72 -6.36 -4.65
C THR A 164 7.59 -5.87 -3.51
N ALA A 165 7.91 -4.58 -3.47
CA ALA A 165 8.62 -3.96 -2.35
C ALA A 165 7.87 -4.13 -1.02
N PHE A 166 6.54 -3.97 -1.03
CA PHE A 166 5.69 -4.19 0.14
C PHE A 166 5.80 -5.63 0.68
N PHE A 167 5.63 -6.64 -0.18
CA PHE A 167 5.74 -8.04 0.26
C PHE A 167 7.18 -8.42 0.66
N ALA A 168 8.19 -7.82 0.03
CA ALA A 168 9.58 -7.98 0.44
C ALA A 168 9.82 -7.44 1.86
N LEU A 169 9.26 -6.26 2.20
CA LEU A 169 9.33 -5.69 3.55
C LEU A 169 8.62 -6.56 4.59
N ILE A 170 7.46 -7.13 4.25
CA ILE A 170 6.77 -8.09 5.12
C ILE A 170 7.66 -9.31 5.37
N THR A 171 8.22 -9.88 4.30
CA THR A 171 9.07 -11.06 4.38
C THR A 171 10.27 -10.79 5.28
N PHE A 172 10.93 -9.65 5.09
CA PHE A 172 12.05 -9.24 5.91
C PHE A 172 11.68 -9.06 7.39
N LEU A 173 10.55 -8.41 7.68
CA LEU A 173 10.04 -8.26 9.05
C LEU A 173 9.74 -9.59 9.74
N ILE A 174 9.15 -10.54 9.01
CA ILE A 174 8.87 -11.88 9.52
C ILE A 174 10.19 -12.61 9.79
N SER A 175 11.15 -12.58 8.87
CA SER A 175 12.48 -13.18 9.04
C SER A 175 13.19 -12.64 10.30
N LEU A 176 13.21 -11.32 10.49
CA LEU A 176 13.76 -10.72 11.72
C LEU A 176 13.03 -11.20 12.97
N SER A 177 11.71 -11.39 12.89
CA SER A 177 10.89 -11.85 14.02
C SER A 177 11.11 -13.32 14.38
N ILE A 178 11.51 -14.13 13.40
CA ILE A 178 11.88 -15.52 13.62
C ILE A 178 13.27 -15.59 14.25
N LEU A 179 14.23 -14.78 13.80
CA LEU A 179 15.60 -14.74 14.34
C LEU A 179 15.60 -14.40 15.84
N GLU A 180 14.92 -13.33 16.26
CA GLU A 180 14.84 -12.95 17.69
C GLU A 180 14.25 -14.05 18.57
N LYS A 181 13.25 -14.79 18.05
CA LYS A 181 12.62 -15.92 18.76
C LYS A 181 13.51 -17.16 18.80
N GLY A 182 14.38 -17.32 17.81
CA GLY A 182 15.37 -18.41 17.75
C GLY A 182 16.50 -18.21 18.76
N GLU A 183 16.93 -16.97 18.99
CA GLU A 183 17.97 -16.63 19.97
C GLU A 183 17.50 -16.71 21.43
N THR A 184 16.18 -16.71 21.66
CA THR A 184 15.58 -16.78 23.01
C THR A 184 15.29 -18.22 23.48
N LYS A 185 15.63 -19.23 22.68
CA LYS A 185 15.57 -20.66 23.06
C LYS A 185 16.97 -21.21 23.30
#